data_AF-A0A0N0TWR7-F1
#
_entry.id   AF-A0A0N0TWR7-F1
#
_cell.length_a   1.000
_cell.length_b   1.000
_cell.length_c   1.000
_cell.angle_alpha   90.00
_cell.angle_beta   90.00
_cell.angle_gamma   90.00
#
_symmetry.space_group_name_H-M   'P 1'
#
loop_
_entity.id
_entity.type
_entity.pdbx_description
1 polymer ?
#
loop_
_entity_poly.entity_id
_entity_poly.type
_entity_poly.pdbx_seq_one_letter_code
_entity_poly.pdbx_strand_id
1 'polypeptide(L)'
;MSPTTEGRLPPEENRRIFREQIAPVYLDGCTPQQAPVVVIVAGQTGAGKTAVTRMVKDTLERNGEVAWINMDFYNPHHPDYARWQAERPQEADALVRPDGDAWWEQAQQYALERGFHILLESAMVTPDEYENICRRIQSAPLPPGVAPYRIETAFVAVPGPISRLGIMSRYLEELQDRGHGRLVDPAIHDAALAGVVRGAAAFEAEGLGNYAAVLRRNGFTVHSQPIAAGQGTPQDQLTLVAAIRSEHARVQSPAEAAQFAARHAAATLIAPDFAMPELEYIAQAAAPLLPPPTTLWREASARAAQLRGTAPAGPDPTLLAHTDADVVQFLAHTLVDRHAALSAGTAQTAGRQEAATERLLGELARRATLTPDQRAQEQQQRQVLRTAAHRAVSEPGSALPARPSAAAARSRSTTTSRRPAGAPTTPGPSAASRPSTGTEHRPGRSK
;
A
#
# COMPACT_ATOMS: atom_id res chain seq x y z
N MET A 1 -7.83 27.57 16.41
CA MET A 1 -6.46 28.10 16.51
C MET A 1 -6.25 29.05 15.35
N SER A 2 -5.80 30.28 15.57
CA SER A 2 -5.45 31.19 14.47
C SER A 2 -4.31 30.57 13.66
N PRO A 3 -4.31 30.64 12.32
CA PRO A 3 -3.24 30.05 11.52
C PRO A 3 -1.92 30.76 11.86
N THR A 4 -0.93 29.99 12.30
CA THR A 4 0.42 30.47 12.55
C THR A 4 1.02 30.98 11.24
N THR A 5 1.39 32.26 11.19
CA THR A 5 2.09 32.87 10.05
C THR A 5 3.59 32.64 10.10
N GLU A 6 4.11 32.03 11.17
CA GLU A 6 5.54 31.80 11.43
C GLU A 6 6.22 31.06 10.28
N GLY A 7 5.51 30.16 9.60
CA GLY A 7 6.06 29.37 8.50
C GLY A 7 5.60 29.75 7.11
N ARG A 8 4.96 30.92 6.93
CA ARG A 8 4.43 31.33 5.64
C ARG A 8 5.40 32.23 4.88
N LEU A 9 5.82 31.82 3.69
CA LEU A 9 6.68 32.64 2.83
C LEU A 9 5.93 33.85 2.24
N PRO A 10 6.66 34.93 1.90
CA PRO A 10 6.14 35.95 1.01
C PRO A 10 5.64 35.32 -0.31
N PRO A 11 4.49 35.74 -0.87
CA PRO A 11 3.92 35.12 -2.07
C PRO A 11 4.86 35.08 -3.28
N GLU A 12 5.70 36.10 -3.46
CA GLU A 12 6.68 36.12 -4.54
C GLU A 12 7.79 35.08 -4.34
N GLU A 13 8.20 34.87 -3.09
CA GLU A 13 9.23 33.88 -2.77
C GLU A 13 8.70 32.46 -2.96
N ASN A 14 7.46 32.18 -2.52
CA ASN A 14 6.80 30.91 -2.79
C ASN A 14 6.75 30.62 -4.31
N ARG A 15 6.31 31.59 -5.13
CA ARG A 15 6.27 31.47 -6.59
C ARG A 15 7.65 31.31 -7.23
N ARG A 16 8.67 31.98 -6.67
CA ARG A 16 10.05 31.86 -7.14
C ARG A 16 10.57 30.44 -6.91
N ILE A 17 10.42 29.92 -5.68
CA ILE A 17 10.81 28.54 -5.34
C ILE A 17 10.10 27.53 -6.25
N PHE A 18 8.79 27.71 -6.49
CA PHE A 18 8.05 26.84 -7.39
C PHE A 18 8.68 26.79 -8.79
N ARG A 19 8.90 27.96 -9.40
CA ARG A 19 9.40 28.08 -10.78
C ARG A 19 10.86 27.67 -10.93
N GLU A 20 11.70 27.99 -9.95
CA GLU A 20 13.15 27.82 -10.06
C GLU A 20 13.67 26.51 -9.46
N GLN A 21 12.89 25.85 -8.59
CA GLN A 21 13.34 24.65 -7.87
C GLN A 21 12.40 23.46 -8.01
N ILE A 22 11.08 23.66 -7.89
CA ILE A 22 10.12 22.55 -7.90
C ILE A 22 9.79 22.12 -9.33
N ALA A 23 9.27 23.02 -10.16
CA ALA A 23 8.87 22.69 -11.53
C ALA A 23 10.00 22.09 -12.38
N PRO A 24 11.26 22.59 -12.33
CA PRO A 24 12.37 21.99 -13.08
C PRO A 24 12.67 20.54 -12.71
N VAL A 25 12.47 20.17 -11.44
CA VAL A 25 12.78 18.82 -10.96
C VAL A 25 11.63 17.85 -11.22
N TYR A 26 10.38 18.30 -11.04
CA TYR A 26 9.23 17.40 -11.02
C TYR A 26 8.31 17.49 -12.23
N LEU A 27 8.37 18.56 -13.04
CA LEU A 27 7.33 18.88 -14.02
C LEU A 27 7.86 19.23 -15.43
N ASP A 28 9.04 19.83 -15.56
CA ASP A 28 9.54 20.33 -16.86
C ASP A 28 9.83 19.20 -17.87
N GLY A 29 10.13 17.99 -17.39
CA GLY A 29 10.33 16.81 -18.22
C GLY A 29 9.05 16.11 -18.68
N CYS A 30 7.87 16.52 -18.18
CA CYS A 30 6.61 15.84 -18.46
C CYS A 30 6.16 16.00 -19.92
N THR A 31 5.49 14.97 -20.44
CA THR A 31 5.11 14.92 -21.87
C THR A 31 3.67 15.40 -22.08
N PRO A 32 3.43 16.42 -22.93
CA PRO A 32 2.08 16.84 -23.33
C PRO A 32 1.28 15.72 -24.00
N GLN A 33 -0.02 15.69 -23.74
CA GLN A 33 -0.94 14.67 -24.25
C GLN A 33 -2.14 15.32 -24.94
N GLN A 34 -2.59 14.72 -26.04
CA GLN A 34 -3.84 15.14 -26.70
C GLN A 34 -5.09 14.66 -25.94
N ALA A 35 -4.98 13.55 -25.22
CA ALA A 35 -6.05 12.98 -24.40
C ALA A 35 -5.51 12.65 -23.00
N PRO A 36 -5.27 13.67 -22.16
CA PRO A 36 -4.64 13.48 -20.88
C PRO A 36 -5.56 12.76 -19.89
N VAL A 37 -4.92 12.15 -18.88
CA VAL A 37 -5.56 11.38 -17.82
C VAL A 37 -5.02 11.89 -16.51
N VAL A 38 -5.91 12.16 -15.55
CA VAL A 38 -5.53 12.33 -14.15
C VAL A 38 -5.87 11.05 -13.42
N VAL A 39 -4.90 10.44 -12.76
CA VAL A 39 -5.14 9.36 -11.81
C VAL A 39 -4.83 9.86 -10.41
N ILE A 40 -5.84 9.84 -9.54
CA ILE A 40 -5.71 10.19 -8.14
C ILE A 40 -5.61 8.90 -7.31
N VAL A 41 -4.44 8.66 -6.70
CA VAL A 41 -4.26 7.56 -5.76
C VAL A 41 -4.55 8.07 -4.36
N ALA A 42 -5.64 7.58 -3.80
CA ALA A 42 -6.32 8.24 -2.70
C ALA A 42 -6.59 7.22 -1.57
N GLY A 43 -6.30 7.60 -0.33
CA GLY A 43 -6.35 6.67 0.79
C GLY A 43 -5.73 7.27 2.04
N GLN A 44 -6.16 6.85 3.22
CA GLN A 44 -5.67 7.41 4.47
C GLN A 44 -4.15 7.24 4.63
N THR A 45 -3.52 8.10 5.42
CA THR A 45 -2.10 7.97 5.73
C THR A 45 -1.81 6.60 6.34
N GLY A 46 -0.72 5.95 5.90
CA GLY A 46 -0.39 4.59 6.30
C GLY A 46 -1.15 3.47 5.57
N ALA A 47 -2.11 3.76 4.68
CA ALA A 47 -2.79 2.74 3.86
C ALA A 47 -1.87 1.99 2.88
N GLY A 48 -0.65 2.50 2.63
CA GLY A 48 0.30 1.89 1.72
C GLY A 48 0.07 2.23 0.25
N LYS A 49 -0.32 3.50 -0.03
CA LYS A 49 -0.55 4.02 -1.39
C LYS A 49 0.63 3.82 -2.34
N THR A 50 1.86 3.90 -1.83
CA THR A 50 3.11 3.89 -2.62
C THR A 50 3.19 2.76 -3.66
N ALA A 51 2.77 1.54 -3.30
CA ALA A 51 2.80 0.42 -4.25
C ALA A 51 1.83 0.63 -5.41
N VAL A 52 0.60 1.07 -5.11
CA VAL A 52 -0.42 1.41 -6.10
C VAL A 52 0.02 2.61 -6.94
N THR A 53 0.56 3.66 -6.30
CA THR A 53 1.11 4.83 -7.00
C THR A 53 2.17 4.44 -8.02
N ARG A 54 3.10 3.55 -7.67
CA ARG A 54 4.11 3.05 -8.61
C ARG A 54 3.50 2.27 -9.77
N MET A 55 2.57 1.36 -9.51
CA MET A 55 1.87 0.61 -10.57
C MET A 55 1.14 1.53 -11.56
N VAL A 56 0.51 2.59 -11.05
CA VAL A 56 -0.16 3.61 -11.87
C VAL A 56 0.85 4.43 -12.65
N LYS A 57 1.94 4.88 -12.01
CA LYS A 57 3.04 5.62 -12.65
C LYS A 57 3.60 4.85 -13.84
N ASP A 58 4.02 3.60 -13.62
CA ASP A 58 4.57 2.72 -14.67
C ASP A 58 3.60 2.54 -15.84
N THR A 59 2.29 2.56 -15.56
CA THR A 59 1.25 2.45 -16.59
C THR A 59 1.11 3.71 -17.42
N LEU A 60 1.07 4.89 -16.78
CA LEU A 60 0.95 6.19 -17.45
C LEU A 60 2.21 6.52 -18.26
N GLU A 61 3.38 6.16 -17.75
CA GLU A 61 4.67 6.49 -18.37
C GLU A 61 4.98 5.72 -19.65
N ARG A 62 4.15 4.74 -20.01
CA ARG A 62 4.22 4.10 -21.33
C ARG A 62 4.01 5.09 -22.47
N ASN A 63 3.40 6.25 -22.21
CA ASN A 63 3.15 7.31 -23.18
C ASN A 63 3.95 8.60 -22.90
N GLY A 64 5.01 8.53 -22.08
CA GLY A 64 5.86 9.66 -21.71
C GLY A 64 5.75 10.04 -20.23
N GLU A 65 6.71 10.83 -19.76
CA GLU A 65 6.86 11.20 -18.34
C GLU A 65 5.59 11.89 -17.79
N VAL A 66 5.14 11.45 -16.61
CA VAL A 66 3.91 11.92 -15.94
C VAL A 66 4.21 13.02 -14.92
N ALA A 67 3.30 13.99 -14.76
CA ALA A 67 3.37 14.93 -13.65
C ALA A 67 2.97 14.22 -12.36
N TRP A 68 3.96 13.72 -11.61
CA TRP A 68 3.74 13.08 -10.31
C TRP A 68 3.71 14.12 -9.19
N ILE A 69 2.50 14.40 -8.72
CA ILE A 69 2.21 15.46 -7.76
C ILE A 69 1.94 14.85 -6.38
N ASN A 70 2.83 15.09 -5.43
CA ASN A 70 2.72 14.65 -4.04
C ASN A 70 3.17 15.79 -3.10
N MET A 71 2.37 16.06 -2.06
CA MET A 71 2.67 17.09 -1.06
C MET A 71 4.03 16.88 -0.38
N ASP A 72 4.38 15.63 -0.07
CA ASP A 72 5.63 15.31 0.65
C ASP A 72 6.88 15.61 -0.21
N PHE A 73 6.74 15.86 -1.53
CA PHE A 73 7.85 16.29 -2.40
C PHE A 73 8.22 17.76 -2.21
N TYR A 74 7.28 18.60 -1.78
CA TYR A 74 7.45 20.05 -1.83
C TYR A 74 7.90 20.65 -0.50
N ASN A 75 7.51 20.06 0.64
CA ASN A 75 7.94 20.51 1.96
C ASN A 75 9.47 20.71 2.08
N PRO A 76 10.33 19.81 1.55
CA PRO A 76 11.79 19.99 1.59
C PRO A 76 12.32 21.24 0.89
N HIS A 77 11.55 21.89 0.01
CA HIS A 77 11.94 23.13 -0.65
C HIS A 77 11.73 24.38 0.21
N HIS A 78 11.03 24.27 1.34
CA HIS A 78 10.88 25.41 2.25
C HIS A 78 12.22 25.68 2.99
N PRO A 79 12.76 26.91 2.95
CA PRO A 79 14.09 27.24 3.50
C PRO A 79 14.29 26.85 4.97
N ASP A 80 13.24 26.98 5.79
CA ASP A 80 13.27 26.64 7.22
C ASP A 80 12.90 25.18 7.56
N TYR A 81 12.51 24.34 6.59
CA TYR A 81 11.97 23.01 6.91
C TYR A 81 12.99 22.13 7.63
N ALA A 82 14.23 22.07 7.12
CA ALA A 82 15.29 21.30 7.75
C ALA A 82 15.61 21.79 9.17
N ARG A 83 15.52 23.10 9.42
CA ARG A 83 15.70 23.68 10.75
C ARG A 83 14.57 23.25 11.70
N TRP A 84 13.31 23.35 11.28
CA TRP A 84 12.19 22.90 12.09
C TRP A 84 12.17 21.39 12.30
N GLN A 85 12.64 20.57 11.35
CA GLN A 85 12.81 19.14 11.57
C GLN A 85 13.80 18.84 12.71
N ALA A 86 14.85 19.65 12.85
CA ALA A 86 15.82 19.51 13.94
C ALA A 86 15.31 20.09 15.28
N GLU A 87 14.67 21.26 15.25
CA GLU A 87 14.29 22.01 16.46
C GLU A 87 12.90 21.63 17.00
N ARG A 88 11.93 21.41 16.10
CA ARG A 88 10.49 21.22 16.38
C ARG A 88 9.89 20.13 15.47
N PRO A 89 10.41 18.88 15.50
CA PRO A 89 10.06 17.84 14.53
C PRO A 89 8.55 17.52 14.46
N GLN A 90 7.83 17.70 15.57
CA GLN A 90 6.38 17.46 15.64
C GLN A 90 5.55 18.58 14.97
N GLU A 91 6.12 19.77 14.79
CA GLU A 91 5.43 20.95 14.26
C GLU A 91 5.88 21.29 12.83
N ALA A 92 7.05 20.81 12.39
CA ALA A 92 7.69 21.18 11.13
C ALA A 92 6.75 21.07 9.92
N ASP A 93 6.02 19.96 9.78
CA ASP A 93 5.07 19.75 8.69
C ASP A 93 3.90 20.75 8.71
N ALA A 94 3.38 21.06 9.90
CA ALA A 94 2.30 22.02 10.06
C ALA A 94 2.75 23.45 9.73
N LEU A 95 4.00 23.78 10.05
CA LEU A 95 4.59 25.09 9.78
C LEU A 95 4.76 25.35 8.28
N VAL A 96 5.21 24.35 7.50
CA VAL A 96 5.40 24.49 6.04
C VAL A 96 4.14 24.23 5.22
N ARG A 97 3.10 23.65 5.83
CA ARG A 97 1.87 23.25 5.13
C ARG A 97 1.26 24.35 4.25
N PRO A 98 1.17 25.63 4.67
CA PRO A 98 0.59 26.68 3.83
C PRO A 98 1.33 26.87 2.49
N ASP A 99 2.65 26.80 2.50
CA ASP A 99 3.48 26.91 1.28
C ASP A 99 3.46 25.63 0.46
N GLY A 100 3.44 24.47 1.13
CA GLY A 100 3.24 23.16 0.50
C GLY A 100 1.92 23.09 -0.28
N ASP A 101 0.82 23.52 0.32
CA ASP A 101 -0.50 23.58 -0.35
C ASP A 101 -0.47 24.50 -1.57
N ALA A 102 0.19 25.66 -1.46
CA ALA A 102 0.35 26.59 -2.59
C ALA A 102 1.18 25.97 -3.73
N TRP A 103 2.28 25.26 -3.42
CA TRP A 103 3.06 24.55 -4.44
C TRP A 103 2.32 23.37 -5.05
N TRP A 104 1.53 22.67 -4.25
CA TRP A 104 0.70 21.57 -4.69
C TRP A 104 -0.40 22.03 -5.66
N GLU A 105 -1.01 23.18 -5.42
CA GLU A 105 -1.92 23.83 -6.37
C GLU A 105 -1.20 24.32 -7.63
N GLN A 106 -0.06 24.99 -7.48
CA GLN A 106 0.75 25.46 -8.62
C GLN A 106 1.19 24.30 -9.53
N ALA A 107 1.57 23.15 -8.96
CA ALA A 107 1.93 21.96 -9.73
C ALA A 107 0.76 21.43 -10.57
N GLN A 108 -0.44 21.41 -9.99
CA GLN A 108 -1.64 20.98 -10.69
C GLN A 108 -1.97 21.94 -11.84
N GLN A 109 -1.93 23.25 -11.57
CA GLN A 109 -2.17 24.27 -12.59
C GLN A 109 -1.13 24.19 -13.73
N TYR A 110 0.15 24.04 -13.39
CA TYR A 110 1.24 23.91 -14.36
C TYR A 110 1.03 22.73 -15.32
N ALA A 111 0.57 21.59 -14.79
CA ALA A 111 0.29 20.39 -15.57
C ALA A 111 -0.98 20.54 -16.44
N LEU A 112 -2.03 21.17 -15.93
CA LEU A 112 -3.26 21.45 -16.68
C LEU A 112 -2.99 22.36 -17.88
N GLU A 113 -2.22 23.44 -17.69
CA GLU A 113 -1.84 24.39 -18.74
C GLU A 113 -0.99 23.78 -19.86
N ARG A 114 -0.42 22.59 -19.65
CA ARG A 114 0.43 21.89 -20.62
C ARG A 114 -0.17 20.57 -21.11
N GLY A 115 -1.35 20.19 -20.61
CA GLY A 115 -2.02 18.95 -21.00
C GLY A 115 -1.23 17.69 -20.64
N PHE A 116 -0.55 17.66 -19.49
CA PHE A 116 0.20 16.48 -19.05
C PHE A 116 -0.70 15.37 -18.53
N HIS A 117 -0.24 14.11 -18.54
CA HIS A 117 -0.79 13.14 -17.61
C HIS A 117 -0.49 13.59 -16.17
N ILE A 118 -1.43 13.41 -15.24
CA ILE A 118 -1.25 13.76 -13.83
C ILE A 118 -1.43 12.52 -12.97
N LEU A 119 -0.45 12.26 -12.11
CA LEU A 119 -0.55 11.28 -11.03
C LEU A 119 -0.54 12.03 -9.70
N LEU A 120 -1.66 12.07 -9.00
CA LEU A 120 -1.82 12.84 -7.77
C LEU A 120 -2.05 11.91 -6.57
N GLU A 121 -1.33 12.12 -5.48
CA GLU A 121 -1.56 11.41 -4.22
C GLU A 121 -2.38 12.26 -3.25
N SER A 122 -3.41 11.67 -2.65
CA SER A 122 -4.26 12.36 -1.67
C SER A 122 -4.53 11.51 -0.43
N ALA A 123 -4.50 12.14 0.74
CA ALA A 123 -4.98 11.56 2.00
C ALA A 123 -6.49 11.74 2.19
N MET A 124 -7.10 12.64 1.41
CA MET A 124 -8.53 12.99 1.45
C MET A 124 -9.01 13.54 2.79
N VAL A 125 -8.16 14.22 3.57
CA VAL A 125 -8.55 14.77 4.88
C VAL A 125 -9.71 15.77 4.69
N THR A 126 -9.55 16.72 3.77
CA THR A 126 -10.54 17.77 3.49
C THR A 126 -11.06 17.70 2.06
N PRO A 127 -12.20 18.34 1.75
CA PRO A 127 -12.68 18.46 0.37
C PRO A 127 -11.69 19.14 -0.59
N ASP A 128 -10.83 20.02 -0.07
CA ASP A 128 -9.77 20.69 -0.85
C ASP A 128 -8.69 19.73 -1.32
N GLU A 129 -8.49 18.60 -0.61
CA GLU A 129 -7.51 17.58 -0.98
C GLU A 129 -8.01 16.61 -2.06
N TYR A 130 -9.30 16.65 -2.45
CA TYR A 130 -9.85 15.70 -3.42
C TYR A 130 -11.04 16.23 -4.22
N GLU A 131 -12.20 16.44 -3.60
CA GLU A 131 -13.44 16.79 -4.31
C GLU A 131 -13.30 18.08 -5.12
N ASN A 132 -12.71 19.12 -4.51
CA ASN A 132 -12.49 20.41 -5.18
C ASN A 132 -11.45 20.30 -6.30
N ILE A 133 -10.47 19.41 -6.16
CA ILE A 133 -9.48 19.12 -7.22
C ILE A 133 -10.17 18.49 -8.42
N CYS A 134 -11.01 17.48 -8.20
CA CYS A 134 -11.78 16.86 -9.28
C CYS A 134 -12.65 17.89 -10.01
N ARG A 135 -13.42 18.71 -9.28
CA ARG A 135 -14.26 19.77 -9.89
C ARG A 135 -13.43 20.80 -10.67
N ARG A 136 -12.27 21.20 -10.13
CA ARG A 136 -11.34 22.11 -10.81
C ARG A 136 -10.83 21.50 -12.11
N ILE A 137 -10.39 20.24 -12.09
CA ILE A 137 -9.89 19.56 -13.30
C ILE A 137 -10.99 19.40 -14.35
N GLN A 138 -12.22 19.05 -13.95
CA GLN A 138 -13.35 18.92 -14.87
C GLN A 138 -13.68 20.24 -15.60
N SER A 139 -13.52 21.38 -14.92
CA SER A 139 -13.87 22.71 -15.43
C SER A 139 -12.66 23.52 -15.92
N ALA A 140 -11.45 22.97 -15.86
CA ALA A 140 -10.23 23.68 -16.20
C ALA A 140 -10.20 24.07 -17.68
N PRO A 141 -9.79 25.30 -18.02
CA PRO A 141 -9.46 25.64 -19.40
C PRO A 141 -8.24 24.84 -19.83
N LEU A 142 -8.32 24.19 -21.00
CA LEU A 142 -7.27 23.33 -21.52
C LEU A 142 -6.60 23.94 -22.77
N PRO A 143 -5.35 23.55 -23.09
CA PRO A 143 -4.69 24.00 -24.29
C PRO A 143 -5.47 23.61 -25.56
N PRO A 144 -5.35 24.38 -26.66
CA PRO A 144 -6.00 24.05 -27.92
C PRO A 144 -5.65 22.63 -28.40
N GLY A 145 -6.66 21.86 -28.79
CA GLY A 145 -6.48 20.49 -29.29
C GLY A 145 -6.32 19.41 -28.22
N VAL A 146 -6.36 19.78 -26.93
CA VAL A 146 -6.37 18.84 -25.80
C VAL A 146 -7.82 18.49 -25.45
N ALA A 147 -8.13 17.20 -25.38
CA ALA A 147 -9.43 16.70 -24.96
C ALA A 147 -9.64 16.92 -23.45
N PRO A 148 -10.89 16.99 -22.97
CA PRO A 148 -11.18 16.99 -21.53
C PRO A 148 -10.47 15.85 -20.81
N TYR A 149 -9.91 16.13 -19.63
CA TYR A 149 -9.22 15.12 -18.85
C TYR A 149 -10.15 13.96 -18.49
N ARG A 150 -9.66 12.74 -18.68
CA ARG A 150 -10.24 11.56 -18.06
C ARG A 150 -9.75 11.49 -16.62
N ILE A 151 -10.65 11.62 -15.65
CA ILE A 151 -10.33 11.58 -14.23
C ILE A 151 -10.60 10.16 -13.70
N GLU A 152 -9.59 9.55 -13.10
CA GLU A 152 -9.68 8.26 -12.45
C GLU A 152 -9.28 8.35 -10.98
N THR A 153 -9.96 7.60 -10.13
CA THR A 153 -9.54 7.49 -8.72
C THR A 153 -9.29 6.04 -8.31
N ALA A 154 -8.10 5.80 -7.78
CA ALA A 154 -7.73 4.56 -7.12
C ALA A 154 -7.84 4.75 -5.60
N PHE A 155 -8.96 4.32 -5.02
CA PHE A 155 -9.21 4.30 -3.58
C PHE A 155 -8.48 3.12 -2.94
N VAL A 156 -7.42 3.39 -2.19
CA VAL A 156 -6.70 2.37 -1.41
C VAL A 156 -7.41 2.18 -0.08
N ALA A 157 -8.16 1.08 0.06
CA ALA A 157 -8.93 0.76 1.26
C ALA A 157 -8.21 -0.29 2.11
N VAL A 158 -7.98 0.06 3.38
CA VAL A 158 -7.31 -0.78 4.37
C VAL A 158 -7.97 -0.53 5.73
N PRO A 159 -8.10 -1.51 6.63
CA PRO A 159 -8.63 -1.26 7.97
C PRO A 159 -7.82 -0.20 8.73
N GLY A 160 -8.53 0.65 9.48
CA GLY A 160 -7.95 1.76 10.25
C GLY A 160 -6.73 1.37 11.09
N PRO A 161 -6.84 0.36 12.00
CA PRO A 161 -5.74 -0.07 12.86
C PRO A 161 -4.49 -0.55 12.08
N ILE A 162 -4.69 -1.18 10.92
CA ILE A 162 -3.58 -1.64 10.07
C ILE A 162 -2.84 -0.44 9.46
N SER A 163 -3.59 0.57 8.99
CA SER A 163 -2.98 1.81 8.47
C SER A 163 -2.29 2.64 9.56
N ARG A 164 -2.85 2.68 10.79
CA ARG A 164 -2.20 3.32 11.95
C ARG A 164 -0.89 2.65 12.35
N LEU A 165 -0.84 1.32 12.33
CA LEU A 165 0.43 0.61 12.53
C LEU A 165 1.46 0.98 11.44
N GLY A 166 1.01 1.20 10.20
CA GLY A 166 1.87 1.68 9.12
C GLY A 166 2.47 3.06 9.40
N ILE A 167 1.68 3.99 9.96
CA ILE A 167 2.17 5.29 10.43
C ILE A 167 3.23 5.11 11.51
N MET A 168 2.92 4.32 12.53
CA MET A 168 3.84 4.10 13.65
C MET A 168 5.13 3.41 13.21
N SER A 169 5.05 2.41 12.34
CA SER A 169 6.23 1.70 11.83
C SER A 169 7.17 2.68 11.12
N ARG A 170 6.63 3.52 10.22
CA ARG A 170 7.43 4.53 9.52
C ARG A 170 8.04 5.55 10.48
N TYR A 171 7.26 6.05 11.44
CA TYR A 171 7.76 6.99 12.45
C TYR A 171 8.94 6.41 13.22
N LEU A 172 8.83 5.15 13.66
CA LEU A 172 9.88 4.48 14.44
C LEU A 172 11.12 4.17 13.60
N GLU A 173 10.94 3.77 12.33
CA GLU A 173 12.03 3.59 11.37
C GLU A 173 12.80 4.92 11.15
N GLU A 174 12.08 6.01 10.87
CA GLU A 174 12.69 7.34 10.71
C GLU A 174 13.41 7.80 11.99
N LEU A 175 12.81 7.57 13.16
CA LEU A 175 13.41 7.89 14.45
C LEU A 175 14.72 7.13 14.67
N GLN A 176 14.78 5.85 14.29
CA GLN A 176 16.00 5.04 14.39
C GLN A 176 17.08 5.47 13.39
N ASP A 177 16.68 5.77 12.15
CA ASP A 177 17.61 6.08 11.07
C ASP A 177 18.16 7.52 11.13
N ARG A 178 17.33 8.48 11.56
CA ARG A 178 17.61 9.93 11.47
C ARG A 178 17.59 10.65 12.81
N GLY A 179 17.20 9.97 13.90
CA GLY A 179 17.02 10.57 15.23
C GLY A 179 15.73 11.40 15.38
N HIS A 180 14.95 11.55 14.30
CA HIS A 180 13.65 12.22 14.27
C HIS A 180 12.78 11.58 13.19
N GLY A 181 11.46 11.67 13.35
CA GLY A 181 10.51 11.10 12.39
C GLY A 181 9.19 11.85 12.41
N ARG A 182 8.40 11.69 11.34
CA ARG A 182 7.09 12.31 11.25
C ARG A 182 6.04 11.48 11.95
N LEU A 183 5.62 11.94 13.13
CA LEU A 183 4.44 11.42 13.79
C LEU A 183 3.18 12.10 13.23
N VAL A 184 2.21 11.30 12.81
CA VAL A 184 0.93 11.81 12.32
C VAL A 184 -0.06 11.81 13.47
N ASP A 185 -0.74 12.93 13.68
CA ASP A 185 -1.81 13.04 14.68
C ASP A 185 -2.91 11.99 14.39
N PRO A 186 -3.28 11.14 15.36
CA PRO A 186 -4.43 10.24 15.28
C PRO A 186 -5.70 10.87 14.71
N ALA A 187 -6.00 12.14 15.05
CA ALA A 187 -7.17 12.85 14.56
C ALA A 187 -7.08 13.13 13.04
N ILE A 188 -5.88 13.40 12.52
CA ILE A 188 -5.66 13.56 11.07
C ILE A 188 -5.86 12.23 10.36
N HIS A 189 -5.40 11.12 10.97
CA HIS A 189 -5.63 9.78 10.43
C HIS A 189 -7.13 9.44 10.37
N ASP A 190 -7.88 9.71 11.44
CA ASP A 190 -9.33 9.45 11.49
C ASP A 190 -10.09 10.32 10.49
N ALA A 191 -9.71 11.60 10.37
CA ALA A 191 -10.27 12.50 9.38
C ALA A 191 -10.01 12.02 7.95
N ALA A 192 -8.80 11.50 7.66
CA ALA A 192 -8.50 10.89 6.38
C ALA A 192 -9.31 9.60 6.13
N LEU A 193 -9.47 8.74 7.14
CA LEU A 193 -10.25 7.50 7.03
C LEU A 193 -11.73 7.78 6.70
N ALA A 194 -12.32 8.77 7.37
CA ALA A 194 -13.67 9.25 7.06
C ALA A 194 -13.71 9.96 5.70
N GLY A 195 -12.67 10.73 5.39
CA GLY A 195 -12.48 11.45 4.14
C GLY A 195 -12.44 10.55 2.91
N VAL A 196 -11.85 9.36 3.00
CA VAL A 196 -11.87 8.37 1.90
C VAL A 196 -13.30 7.93 1.58
N VAL A 197 -14.13 7.71 2.60
CA VAL A 197 -15.55 7.35 2.44
C VAL A 197 -16.34 8.53 1.85
N ARG A 198 -16.08 9.75 2.35
CA ARG A 198 -16.67 10.99 1.85
C ARG A 198 -16.35 11.21 0.36
N GLY A 199 -15.06 11.15 0.00
CA GLY A 199 -14.58 11.36 -1.36
C GLY A 199 -15.13 10.31 -2.34
N ALA A 200 -15.21 9.05 -1.92
CA ALA A 200 -15.84 8.00 -2.73
C ALA A 200 -17.34 8.27 -2.97
N ALA A 201 -18.07 8.69 -1.94
CA ALA A 201 -19.46 9.06 -2.06
C ALA A 201 -19.65 10.24 -3.02
N ALA A 202 -18.86 11.31 -2.86
CA ALA A 202 -18.92 12.48 -3.73
C ALA A 202 -18.56 12.13 -5.18
N PHE A 203 -17.56 11.25 -5.39
CA PHE A 203 -17.13 10.87 -6.74
C PHE A 203 -18.24 10.19 -7.55
N GLU A 204 -18.99 9.27 -6.93
CA GLU A 204 -20.16 8.61 -7.55
C GLU A 204 -21.39 9.53 -7.60
N ALA A 205 -21.71 10.21 -6.50
CA ALA A 205 -22.96 10.96 -6.35
C ALA A 205 -22.98 12.25 -7.18
N GLU A 206 -21.83 12.86 -7.41
CA GLU A 206 -21.71 14.09 -8.21
C GLU A 206 -21.14 13.82 -9.61
N GLY A 207 -20.67 12.61 -9.91
CA GLY A 207 -20.02 12.28 -11.17
C GLY A 207 -18.69 13.03 -11.34
N LEU A 208 -17.82 13.03 -10.32
CA LEU A 208 -16.57 13.81 -10.30
C LEU A 208 -15.46 13.24 -11.20
N GLY A 209 -15.70 12.14 -11.90
CA GLY A 209 -14.75 11.58 -12.85
C GLY A 209 -15.34 10.48 -13.71
N ASN A 210 -14.47 9.66 -14.29
CA ASN A 210 -14.82 8.73 -15.37
C ASN A 210 -14.63 7.27 -14.97
N TYR A 211 -13.80 6.99 -13.98
CA TYR A 211 -13.53 5.63 -13.52
C TYR A 211 -13.06 5.65 -12.06
N ALA A 212 -13.47 4.64 -11.30
CA ALA A 212 -12.96 4.44 -9.95
C ALA A 212 -12.69 2.96 -9.68
N ALA A 213 -11.66 2.71 -8.89
CA ALA A 213 -11.34 1.39 -8.35
C ALA A 213 -11.09 1.48 -6.85
N VAL A 214 -11.60 0.50 -6.11
CA VAL A 214 -11.25 0.24 -4.71
C VAL A 214 -10.22 -0.88 -4.71
N LEU A 215 -9.03 -0.58 -4.21
CA LEU A 215 -7.86 -1.44 -4.22
C LEU A 215 -7.40 -1.74 -2.80
N ARG A 216 -6.86 -2.94 -2.59
CA ARG A 216 -6.04 -3.23 -1.41
C ARG A 216 -4.63 -2.70 -1.62
N ARG A 217 -3.86 -2.58 -0.54
CA ARG A 217 -2.46 -2.09 -0.55
C ARG A 217 -1.48 -2.87 -1.43
N ASN A 218 -1.84 -4.09 -1.85
CA ASN A 218 -1.04 -4.92 -2.77
C ASN A 218 -1.48 -4.77 -4.24
N GLY A 219 -2.38 -3.84 -4.54
CA GLY A 219 -2.92 -3.63 -5.90
C GLY A 219 -4.07 -4.56 -6.27
N PHE A 220 -4.55 -5.43 -5.37
CA PHE A 220 -5.72 -6.26 -5.65
C PHE A 220 -6.98 -5.40 -5.77
N THR A 221 -7.65 -5.48 -6.92
CA THR A 221 -8.91 -4.78 -7.17
C THR A 221 -10.07 -5.49 -6.49
N VAL A 222 -10.68 -4.79 -5.53
CA VAL A 222 -11.85 -5.25 -4.79
C VAL A 222 -13.13 -4.92 -5.54
N HIS A 223 -13.20 -3.69 -6.05
CA HIS A 223 -14.33 -3.21 -6.83
C HIS A 223 -13.82 -2.19 -7.84
N SER A 224 -14.49 -2.09 -8.99
CA SER A 224 -14.20 -1.04 -9.95
C SER A 224 -15.38 -0.81 -10.88
N GLN A 225 -15.52 0.43 -11.35
CA GLN A 225 -16.59 0.77 -12.29
C GLN A 225 -16.26 2.03 -13.10
N PRO A 226 -16.81 2.15 -14.32
CA PRO A 226 -16.93 3.45 -14.97
C PRO A 226 -17.90 4.36 -14.21
N ILE A 227 -17.65 5.66 -14.25
CA ILE A 227 -18.54 6.71 -13.74
C ILE A 227 -18.94 7.60 -14.91
N ALA A 228 -20.21 7.95 -15.00
CA ALA A 228 -20.70 8.91 -15.98
C ALA A 228 -20.37 10.33 -15.47
N ALA A 229 -19.25 10.89 -15.91
CA ALA A 229 -18.81 12.23 -15.49
C ALA A 229 -19.93 13.28 -15.69
N GLY A 230 -20.20 14.07 -14.65
CA GLY A 230 -21.27 15.07 -14.62
C GLY A 230 -22.69 14.51 -14.45
N GLN A 231 -22.86 13.18 -14.36
CA GLN A 231 -24.14 12.55 -14.03
C GLN A 231 -24.03 11.86 -12.66
N GLY A 232 -24.79 12.37 -11.70
CA GLY A 232 -24.78 11.86 -10.34
C GLY A 232 -25.48 10.51 -10.20
N THR A 233 -24.96 9.69 -9.29
CA THR A 233 -25.58 8.43 -8.86
C THR A 233 -26.40 8.67 -7.59
N PRO A 234 -27.66 8.17 -7.48
CA PRO A 234 -28.43 8.26 -6.25
C PRO A 234 -27.73 7.63 -5.04
N GLN A 235 -27.96 8.20 -3.85
CA GLN A 235 -27.25 7.82 -2.61
C GLN A 235 -27.41 6.33 -2.22
N ASP A 236 -28.55 5.73 -2.56
CA ASP A 236 -28.87 4.32 -2.32
C ASP A 236 -28.18 3.35 -3.30
N GLN A 237 -27.55 3.87 -4.35
CA GLN A 237 -26.88 3.10 -5.40
C GLN A 237 -25.35 3.23 -5.36
N LEU A 238 -24.79 3.90 -4.35
CA LEU A 238 -23.34 4.10 -4.21
C LEU A 238 -22.64 2.78 -3.84
N THR A 239 -21.77 2.30 -4.72
CA THR A 239 -21.08 1.01 -4.56
C THR A 239 -19.62 1.16 -4.12
N LEU A 240 -18.95 2.28 -4.42
CA LEU A 240 -17.58 2.53 -3.93
C LEU A 240 -17.56 2.60 -2.41
N VAL A 241 -18.53 3.30 -1.82
CA VAL A 241 -18.68 3.42 -0.36
C VAL A 241 -18.87 2.06 0.29
N ALA A 242 -19.72 1.20 -0.30
CA ALA A 242 -19.96 -0.14 0.21
C ALA A 242 -18.68 -1.00 0.16
N ALA A 243 -17.94 -0.95 -0.95
CA ALA A 243 -16.67 -1.67 -1.10
C ALA A 243 -15.59 -1.19 -0.10
N ILE A 244 -15.44 0.12 0.09
CA ILE A 244 -14.47 0.69 1.05
C ILE A 244 -14.83 0.28 2.48
N ARG A 245 -16.11 0.41 2.88
CA ARG A 245 -16.56 0.02 4.23
C ARG A 245 -16.37 -1.48 4.48
N SER A 246 -16.63 -2.31 3.47
CA SER A 246 -16.36 -3.75 3.54
C SER A 246 -14.89 -4.04 3.81
N GLU A 247 -13.97 -3.39 3.08
CA GLU A 247 -12.53 -3.56 3.32
C GLU A 247 -12.05 -2.96 4.64
N HIS A 248 -12.63 -1.86 5.13
CA HIS A 248 -12.33 -1.32 6.45
C HIS A 248 -12.71 -2.28 7.59
N ALA A 249 -13.78 -3.07 7.41
CA ALA A 249 -14.27 -4.04 8.39
C ALA A 249 -13.77 -5.47 8.13
N ARG A 250 -12.96 -5.69 7.10
CA ARG A 250 -12.59 -7.03 6.65
C ARG A 250 -11.70 -7.75 7.67
N VAL A 251 -12.12 -8.96 8.06
CA VAL A 251 -11.26 -9.89 8.79
C VAL A 251 -10.05 -10.28 7.92
N GLN A 252 -8.87 -10.09 8.49
CA GLN A 252 -7.59 -10.36 7.86
C GLN A 252 -7.39 -11.87 7.69
N SER A 253 -6.67 -12.26 6.64
CA SER A 253 -6.17 -13.63 6.49
C SER A 253 -5.12 -13.94 7.58
N PRO A 254 -4.85 -15.23 7.89
CA PRO A 254 -3.80 -15.59 8.85
C PRO A 254 -2.43 -15.00 8.51
N ALA A 255 -2.09 -14.91 7.22
CA ALA A 255 -0.84 -14.29 6.77
C ALA A 255 -0.79 -12.78 7.05
N GLU A 256 -1.89 -12.06 6.79
CA GLU A 256 -2.01 -10.64 7.10
C GLU A 256 -1.99 -10.38 8.61
N ALA A 257 -2.68 -11.21 9.40
CA ALA A 257 -2.70 -11.13 10.85
C ALA A 257 -1.33 -11.40 11.47
N ALA A 258 -0.59 -12.38 10.95
CA ALA A 258 0.77 -12.66 11.37
C ALA A 258 1.74 -11.51 11.05
N GLN A 259 1.62 -10.90 9.86
CA GLN A 259 2.41 -9.71 9.52
C GLN A 259 2.07 -8.53 10.44
N PHE A 260 0.80 -8.32 10.74
CA PHE A 260 0.37 -7.29 11.70
C PHE A 260 0.98 -7.55 13.08
N ALA A 261 0.81 -8.75 13.63
CA ALA A 261 1.32 -9.10 14.96
C ALA A 261 2.85 -8.99 15.06
N ALA A 262 3.58 -9.47 14.04
CA ALA A 262 5.04 -9.39 14.00
C ALA A 262 5.54 -7.94 13.93
N ARG A 263 4.93 -7.08 13.10
CA ARG A 263 5.29 -5.66 13.01
C ARG A 263 4.88 -4.89 14.26
N HIS A 264 3.73 -5.18 14.83
CA HIS A 264 3.29 -4.59 16.09
C HIS A 264 4.23 -4.94 17.24
N ALA A 265 4.64 -6.20 17.34
CA ALA A 265 5.64 -6.65 18.30
C ALA A 265 6.99 -5.93 18.12
N ALA A 266 7.49 -5.83 16.89
CA ALA A 266 8.72 -5.10 16.59
C ALA A 266 8.62 -3.62 16.96
N ALA A 267 7.52 -2.95 16.58
CA ALA A 267 7.26 -1.56 16.94
C ALA A 267 7.22 -1.37 18.47
N THR A 268 6.56 -2.28 19.19
CA THR A 268 6.47 -2.27 20.66
C THR A 268 7.83 -2.34 21.34
N LEU A 269 8.79 -3.07 20.77
CA LEU A 269 10.13 -3.23 21.34
C LEU A 269 10.99 -1.97 21.21
N ILE A 270 10.80 -1.19 20.14
CA ILE A 270 11.63 -0.03 19.81
C ILE A 270 10.96 1.31 20.14
N ALA A 271 9.66 1.31 20.44
CA ALA A 271 8.90 2.52 20.64
C ALA A 271 9.31 3.27 21.92
N PRO A 272 9.42 4.61 21.85
CA PRO A 272 9.56 5.43 23.05
C PRO A 272 8.28 5.37 23.89
N ASP A 273 8.39 5.61 25.20
CA ASP A 273 7.30 5.44 26.16
C ASP A 273 6.03 6.21 25.80
N PHE A 274 6.16 7.42 25.25
CA PHE A 274 5.01 8.24 24.87
C PHE A 274 4.19 7.64 23.70
N ALA A 275 4.79 6.77 22.87
CA ALA A 275 4.12 6.13 21.74
C ALA A 275 3.40 4.82 22.13
N MET A 276 3.65 4.31 23.33
CA MET A 276 3.06 3.06 23.82
C MET A 276 1.52 3.08 23.90
N PRO A 277 0.86 4.16 24.37
CA PRO A 277 -0.61 4.22 24.38
C PRO A 277 -1.23 4.05 23.00
N GLU A 278 -0.62 4.62 21.95
CA GLU A 278 -1.10 4.46 20.57
C GLU A 278 -0.91 3.02 20.07
N LEU A 279 0.21 2.37 20.39
CA LEU A 279 0.43 0.97 20.03
C LEU A 279 -0.56 0.03 20.74
N GLU A 280 -0.90 0.29 22.00
CA GLU A 280 -1.93 -0.45 22.73
C GLU A 280 -3.32 -0.27 22.09
N TYR A 281 -3.68 0.97 21.77
CA TYR A 281 -4.91 1.27 21.04
C TYR A 281 -4.98 0.53 19.70
N ILE A 282 -3.90 0.56 18.91
CA ILE A 282 -3.80 -0.14 17.62
C ILE A 282 -4.05 -1.65 17.79
N ALA A 283 -3.44 -2.30 18.80
CA ALA A 283 -3.64 -3.72 19.05
C ALA A 283 -5.09 -4.04 19.45
N GLN A 284 -5.68 -3.22 20.33
CA GLN A 284 -7.06 -3.40 20.77
C GLN A 284 -8.04 -3.22 19.62
N ALA A 285 -7.88 -2.17 18.82
CA ALA A 285 -8.75 -1.85 17.69
C ALA A 285 -8.60 -2.87 16.55
N ALA A 286 -7.42 -3.48 16.37
CA ALA A 286 -7.20 -4.53 15.39
C ALA A 286 -7.80 -5.88 15.78
N ALA A 287 -7.98 -6.17 17.08
CA ALA A 287 -8.38 -7.50 17.56
C ALA A 287 -9.64 -8.09 16.89
N PRO A 288 -10.72 -7.33 16.61
CA PRO A 288 -11.89 -7.85 15.90
C PRO A 288 -11.63 -8.21 14.42
N LEU A 289 -10.54 -7.70 13.85
CA LEU A 289 -10.14 -7.90 12.46
C LEU A 289 -9.18 -9.09 12.29
N LEU A 290 -8.73 -9.71 13.38
CA LEU A 290 -7.80 -10.84 13.31
C LEU A 290 -8.58 -12.17 13.32
N PRO A 291 -8.15 -13.19 12.55
CA PRO A 291 -8.84 -14.46 12.48
C PRO A 291 -8.67 -15.24 13.80
N PRO A 292 -9.65 -16.07 14.20
CA PRO A 292 -9.51 -16.93 15.38
C PRO A 292 -8.43 -18.01 15.17
N PRO A 293 -7.78 -18.51 16.26
CA PRO A 293 -7.89 -18.02 17.62
C PRO A 293 -7.15 -16.68 17.79
N THR A 294 -7.84 -15.66 18.31
CA THR A 294 -7.28 -14.30 18.43
C THR A 294 -6.27 -14.15 19.56
N THR A 295 -6.17 -15.13 20.45
CA THR A 295 -5.19 -15.17 21.55
C THR A 295 -3.77 -15.23 21.02
N LEU A 296 -3.53 -16.05 20.00
CA LEU A 296 -2.23 -16.22 19.33
C LEU A 296 -1.58 -14.87 18.95
N TRP A 297 -2.34 -14.01 18.29
CA TRP A 297 -1.82 -12.73 17.80
C TRP A 297 -1.53 -11.75 18.94
N ARG A 298 -2.38 -11.77 19.97
CA ARG A 298 -2.23 -10.93 21.17
C ARG A 298 -1.06 -11.37 22.05
N GLU A 299 -0.80 -12.67 22.14
CA GLU A 299 0.34 -13.22 22.89
C GLU A 299 1.67 -12.67 22.37
N ALA A 300 1.87 -12.61 21.06
CA ALA A 300 3.10 -12.07 20.48
C ALA A 300 3.32 -10.59 20.87
N SER A 301 2.28 -9.76 20.76
CA SER A 301 2.32 -8.35 21.16
C SER A 301 2.54 -8.17 22.67
N ALA A 302 1.82 -8.95 23.50
CA ALA A 302 1.97 -8.90 24.95
C ALA A 302 3.38 -9.33 25.39
N ARG A 303 3.93 -10.34 24.72
CA ARG A 303 5.28 -10.83 24.99
C ARG A 303 6.34 -9.80 24.61
N ALA A 304 6.19 -9.12 23.48
CA ALA A 304 7.06 -8.02 23.09
C ALA A 304 7.06 -6.90 24.14
N ALA A 305 5.88 -6.53 24.67
CA ALA A 305 5.78 -5.53 25.74
C ALA A 305 6.53 -5.96 27.01
N GLN A 306 6.49 -7.25 27.40
CA GLN A 306 7.24 -7.78 28.55
C GLN A 306 8.76 -7.78 28.34
N LEU A 307 9.21 -7.95 27.09
CA LEU A 307 10.63 -7.96 26.74
C LEU A 307 11.20 -6.54 26.55
N ARG A 308 10.37 -5.50 26.53
CA ARG A 308 10.84 -4.12 26.32
C ARG A 308 11.79 -3.71 27.45
N GLY A 309 12.94 -3.14 27.07
CA GLY A 309 13.97 -2.72 28.03
C GLY A 309 14.67 -3.87 28.76
N THR A 310 14.31 -5.12 28.50
CA THR A 310 15.12 -6.25 28.95
C THR A 310 16.42 -6.25 28.15
N ALA A 311 17.53 -6.57 28.80
CA ALA A 311 18.82 -6.76 28.16
C ALA A 311 19.21 -8.25 28.21
N PRO A 312 18.63 -9.13 27.37
CA PRO A 312 18.88 -10.56 27.49
C PRO A 312 19.88 -11.06 26.44
N ALA A 313 20.88 -11.81 26.92
CA ALA A 313 21.77 -12.72 26.19
C ALA A 313 22.65 -12.14 25.05
N GLY A 314 23.72 -12.86 24.73
CA GLY A 314 24.54 -12.61 23.55
C GLY A 314 23.73 -12.82 22.25
N PRO A 315 24.23 -12.30 21.11
CA PRO A 315 23.50 -12.37 19.85
C PRO A 315 23.20 -13.81 19.46
N ASP A 316 22.03 -14.04 18.86
CA ASP A 316 21.74 -15.32 18.25
C ASP A 316 22.60 -15.51 16.98
N PRO A 317 23.54 -16.47 16.98
CA PRO A 317 24.51 -16.59 15.89
C PRO A 317 23.87 -16.94 14.55
N THR A 318 22.69 -17.57 14.54
CA THR A 318 21.99 -17.89 13.29
C THR A 318 21.16 -16.72 12.76
N LEU A 319 20.97 -15.65 13.54
CA LEU A 319 20.21 -14.46 13.16
C LEU A 319 21.11 -13.24 12.86
N LEU A 320 22.41 -13.30 13.19
CA LEU A 320 23.36 -12.20 12.95
C LEU A 320 23.43 -11.74 11.48
N ALA A 321 23.33 -12.68 10.53
CA ALA A 321 23.35 -12.37 9.09
C ALA A 321 22.04 -11.72 8.57
N HIS A 322 21.01 -11.64 9.41
CA HIS A 322 19.66 -11.20 9.04
C HIS A 322 19.37 -9.79 9.56
N THR A 323 18.69 -8.97 8.76
CA THR A 323 18.21 -7.64 9.17
C THR A 323 17.00 -7.76 10.10
N ASP A 324 16.63 -6.68 10.76
CA ASP A 324 15.44 -6.66 11.62
C ASP A 324 14.18 -6.96 10.81
N ALA A 325 14.10 -6.45 9.57
CA ALA A 325 13.06 -6.79 8.62
C ALA A 325 13.00 -8.30 8.30
N ASP A 326 14.15 -8.98 8.15
CA ASP A 326 14.19 -10.43 7.94
C ASP A 326 13.65 -11.17 9.17
N VAL A 327 14.07 -10.77 10.37
CA VAL A 327 13.64 -11.39 11.64
C VAL A 327 12.14 -11.19 11.87
N VAL A 328 11.61 -10.00 11.55
CA VAL A 328 10.17 -9.72 11.57
C VAL A 328 9.42 -10.59 10.55
N GLN A 329 9.99 -10.82 9.37
CA GLN A 329 9.39 -11.70 8.37
C GLN A 329 9.41 -13.18 8.84
N PHE A 330 10.49 -13.64 9.47
CA PHE A 330 10.55 -14.97 10.08
C PHE A 330 9.51 -15.12 11.18
N LEU A 331 9.36 -14.11 12.03
CA LEU A 331 8.34 -14.07 13.08
C LEU A 331 6.94 -14.21 12.48
N ALA A 332 6.62 -13.45 11.42
CA ALA A 332 5.35 -13.59 10.72
C ALA A 332 5.13 -15.01 10.17
N HIS A 333 6.13 -15.62 9.52
CA HIS A 333 6.01 -17.01 9.04
C HIS A 333 5.78 -18.01 10.18
N THR A 334 6.54 -17.90 11.28
CA THR A 334 6.37 -18.75 12.47
C THR A 334 4.97 -18.62 13.06
N LEU A 335 4.41 -17.42 13.11
CA LEU A 335 3.05 -17.19 13.60
C LEU A 335 1.97 -17.81 12.67
N VAL A 336 2.17 -17.77 11.34
CA VAL A 336 1.30 -18.47 10.39
C VAL A 336 1.35 -19.99 10.62
N ASP A 337 2.55 -20.55 10.77
CA ASP A 337 2.71 -21.99 11.01
C ASP A 337 2.12 -22.41 12.36
N ARG A 338 2.25 -21.57 13.41
CA ARG A 338 1.62 -21.80 14.72
C ARG A 338 0.09 -21.79 14.60
N HIS A 339 -0.47 -20.84 13.85
CA HIS A 339 -1.92 -20.76 13.59
C HIS A 339 -2.45 -22.02 12.89
N ALA A 340 -1.77 -22.47 11.83
CA ALA A 340 -2.11 -23.68 11.11
C ALA A 340 -2.01 -24.92 12.01
N ALA A 341 -0.95 -25.02 12.83
CA ALA A 341 -0.75 -26.13 13.75
C ALA A 341 -1.84 -26.22 14.83
N LEU A 342 -2.26 -25.08 15.39
CA LEU A 342 -3.34 -24.99 16.37
C LEU A 342 -4.68 -25.39 15.75
N SER A 343 -4.94 -24.93 14.52
CA SER A 343 -6.15 -25.25 13.78
C SER A 343 -6.21 -26.74 13.39
N ALA A 344 -5.06 -27.38 13.16
CA ALA A 344 -4.93 -28.81 12.92
C ALA A 344 -4.86 -29.67 14.19
N GLY A 345 -4.87 -29.08 15.39
CA GLY A 345 -4.73 -29.82 16.65
C GLY A 345 -3.35 -30.45 16.89
N THR A 346 -2.30 -29.97 16.23
CA THR A 346 -0.95 -30.54 16.30
C THR A 346 -0.10 -29.88 17.40
N ALA A 347 -0.38 -30.23 18.66
CA ALA A 347 0.23 -29.59 19.85
C ALA A 347 1.77 -29.54 19.82
N GLN A 348 2.44 -30.60 19.36
CA GLN A 348 3.91 -30.64 19.26
C GLN A 348 4.45 -29.62 18.24
N THR A 349 3.79 -29.47 17.10
CA THR A 349 4.20 -28.47 16.09
C THR A 349 3.91 -27.07 16.59
N ALA A 350 2.74 -26.84 17.21
CA ALA A 350 2.42 -25.54 17.82
C ALA A 350 3.45 -25.13 18.88
N GLY A 351 3.86 -26.05 19.76
CA GLY A 351 4.90 -25.79 20.77
C GLY A 351 6.29 -25.49 20.18
N ARG A 352 6.66 -26.14 19.07
CA ARG A 352 7.91 -25.81 18.35
C ARG A 352 7.88 -24.39 17.78
N GLN A 353 6.75 -23.98 17.20
CA GLN A 353 6.60 -22.62 16.65
C GLN A 353 6.52 -21.56 17.76
N GLU A 354 5.97 -21.89 18.93
CA GLU A 354 6.01 -21.03 20.11
C GLU A 354 7.44 -20.78 20.60
N ALA A 355 8.26 -21.83 20.71
CA ALA A 355 9.68 -21.68 21.06
C ALA A 355 10.45 -20.84 20.02
N ALA A 356 10.15 -21.01 18.72
CA ALA A 356 10.73 -20.18 17.67
C ALA A 356 10.28 -18.70 17.77
N THR A 357 9.02 -18.46 18.14
CA THR A 357 8.47 -17.12 18.39
C THR A 357 9.23 -16.42 19.52
N GLU A 358 9.41 -17.09 20.67
CA GLU A 358 10.18 -16.58 21.82
C GLU A 358 11.61 -16.20 21.43
N ARG A 359 12.28 -17.08 20.67
CA ARG A 359 13.64 -16.85 20.19
C ARG A 359 13.74 -15.60 19.30
N LEU A 360 12.82 -15.45 18.34
CA LEU A 360 12.81 -14.30 17.42
C LEU A 360 12.48 -12.99 18.13
N LEU A 361 11.50 -13.00 19.06
CA LEU A 361 11.18 -11.85 19.89
C LEU A 361 12.36 -11.47 20.82
N GLY A 362 13.05 -12.45 21.38
CA GLY A 362 14.24 -12.24 22.20
C GLY A 362 15.37 -11.54 21.42
N GLU A 363 15.65 -11.97 20.18
CA GLU A 363 16.65 -11.31 19.33
C GLU A 363 16.23 -9.88 18.94
N LEU A 364 14.95 -9.66 18.60
CA LEU A 364 14.45 -8.30 18.34
C LEU A 364 14.56 -7.40 19.58
N ALA A 365 14.23 -7.92 20.77
CA ALA A 365 14.34 -7.18 22.02
C ALA A 365 15.78 -6.81 22.35
N ARG A 366 16.72 -7.76 22.18
CA ARG A 366 18.16 -7.50 22.32
C ARG A 366 18.61 -6.38 21.39
N ARG A 367 18.25 -6.45 20.10
CA ARG A 367 18.60 -5.42 19.11
C ARG A 367 18.02 -4.05 19.45
N ALA A 368 16.81 -4.01 20.01
CA ALA A 368 16.17 -2.77 20.44
C ALA A 368 16.97 -2.04 21.54
N THR A 369 17.75 -2.78 22.35
CA THR A 369 18.60 -2.19 23.41
C THR A 369 19.99 -1.75 22.97
N LEU A 370 20.39 -2.04 21.73
CA LEU A 370 21.73 -1.71 21.25
C LEU A 370 21.94 -0.20 21.15
N THR A 371 23.11 0.26 21.59
CA THR A 371 23.55 1.64 21.34
C THR A 371 23.76 1.88 19.83
N PRO A 372 23.78 3.15 19.36
CA PRO A 372 24.09 3.44 17.96
C PRO A 372 25.41 2.81 17.48
N ASP A 373 26.46 2.85 18.30
CA ASP A 373 27.76 2.25 17.98
C ASP A 373 27.68 0.73 17.87
N GLN A 374 26.98 0.06 18.80
CA GLN A 374 26.78 -1.39 18.75
C GLN A 374 25.96 -1.79 17.52
N ARG A 375 24.93 -1.03 17.16
CA ARG A 375 24.15 -1.25 15.93
C ARG A 375 25.02 -1.12 14.69
N ALA A 376 25.86 -0.09 14.62
CA ALA A 376 26.79 0.11 13.50
C ALA A 376 27.78 -1.06 13.37
N GLN A 377 28.33 -1.55 14.50
CA GLN A 377 29.21 -2.71 14.53
C GLN A 377 28.50 -3.99 14.04
N GLU A 378 27.30 -4.27 14.53
CA GLU A 378 26.53 -5.44 14.08
C GLU A 378 26.10 -5.33 12.61
N GLN A 379 25.79 -4.13 12.14
CA GLN A 379 25.49 -3.88 10.73
C GLN A 379 26.70 -4.17 9.83
N GLN A 380 27.90 -3.77 10.25
CA GLN A 380 29.15 -4.09 9.56
C GLN A 380 29.40 -5.60 9.56
N GLN A 381 29.26 -6.27 10.72
CA GLN A 381 29.41 -7.72 10.82
C GLN A 381 28.42 -8.46 9.92
N ARG A 382 27.16 -8.01 9.89
CA ARG A 382 26.11 -8.55 9.02
C ARG A 382 26.48 -8.44 7.54
N GLN A 383 27.04 -7.31 7.12
CA GLN A 383 27.49 -7.11 5.74
C GLN A 383 28.61 -8.08 5.35
N VAL A 384 29.55 -8.34 6.27
CA VAL A 384 30.62 -9.34 6.07
C VAL A 384 30.02 -10.74 5.93
N LEU A 385 29.12 -11.15 6.83
CA LEU A 385 28.49 -12.46 6.80
C LEU A 385 27.68 -12.71 5.52
N ARG A 386 26.91 -11.71 5.06
CA ARG A 386 26.15 -11.80 3.81
C ARG A 386 27.05 -11.90 2.58
N THR A 387 28.16 -11.16 2.57
CA THR A 387 29.14 -11.23 1.47
C THR A 387 29.83 -12.58 1.43
N ALA A 388 30.20 -13.14 2.58
CA ALA A 388 30.78 -14.48 2.69
C ALA A 388 29.80 -15.56 2.21
N ALA A 389 28.53 -15.48 2.61
CA ALA A 389 27.49 -16.39 2.13
C ALA A 389 27.28 -16.31 0.61
N HIS A 390 27.26 -15.10 0.04
CA HIS A 390 27.16 -14.91 -1.40
C HIS A 390 28.37 -15.51 -2.15
N ARG A 391 29.59 -15.35 -1.62
CA ARG A 391 30.80 -15.96 -2.19
C ARG A 391 30.76 -17.48 -2.15
N ALA A 392 30.35 -18.06 -1.01
CA ALA A 392 30.22 -19.52 -0.87
C ALA A 392 29.18 -20.14 -1.84
N VAL A 393 28.16 -19.37 -2.22
CA VAL A 393 27.16 -19.79 -3.23
C VAL A 393 27.67 -19.59 -4.67
N SER A 394 28.63 -18.68 -4.89
CA SER A 394 29.14 -18.32 -6.21
C SER A 394 30.45 -19.04 -6.60
N GLU A 395 31.09 -19.77 -5.69
CA GLU A 395 32.30 -20.55 -5.98
C GLU A 395 31.96 -21.85 -6.76
N PRO A 396 32.58 -22.09 -7.93
CA PRO A 396 32.41 -23.34 -8.66
C PRO A 396 33.07 -24.49 -7.89
N GLY A 397 32.25 -25.30 -7.22
CA GLY A 397 32.71 -26.47 -6.44
C GLY A 397 31.97 -26.72 -5.11
N SER A 398 31.07 -25.82 -4.70
CA SER A 398 30.22 -26.01 -3.51
C SER A 398 29.23 -27.17 -3.71
N ALA A 399 29.57 -28.33 -3.16
CA ALA A 399 28.76 -29.55 -3.21
C ALA A 399 27.54 -29.45 -2.28
N LEU A 400 26.39 -29.07 -2.84
CA LEU A 400 25.07 -29.41 -2.29
C LEU A 400 24.48 -30.60 -3.07
N PRO A 401 23.74 -31.50 -2.43
CA PRO A 401 23.19 -32.68 -3.09
C PRO A 401 22.28 -32.25 -4.23
N ALA A 402 22.54 -32.82 -5.40
CA ALA A 402 21.85 -32.52 -6.64
C ALA A 402 20.32 -32.52 -6.44
N ARG A 403 19.68 -31.40 -6.76
CA ARG A 403 18.24 -31.38 -7.06
C ARG A 403 17.97 -32.45 -8.11
N PRO A 404 16.98 -33.34 -7.94
CA PRO A 404 16.60 -34.25 -9.01
C PRO A 404 16.14 -33.41 -10.20
N SER A 405 16.84 -33.58 -11.32
CA SER A 405 16.55 -32.93 -12.60
C SER A 405 15.09 -33.17 -13.02
N ALA A 406 14.45 -32.13 -13.53
CA ALA A 406 13.08 -32.12 -14.06
C ALA A 406 12.88 -33.01 -15.33
N ALA A 407 13.87 -33.81 -15.70
CA ALA A 407 13.78 -34.78 -16.79
C ALA A 407 13.19 -36.15 -16.37
N ALA A 408 12.94 -36.41 -15.09
CA ALA A 408 12.38 -37.69 -14.61
C ALA A 408 10.83 -37.71 -14.46
N ALA A 409 10.12 -36.63 -14.79
CA ALA A 409 8.66 -36.52 -14.61
C ALA A 409 7.83 -36.70 -15.90
N ARG A 410 8.43 -37.17 -17.00
CA ARG A 410 7.71 -37.52 -18.24
C ARG A 410 7.96 -38.96 -18.66
N SER A 411 7.66 -39.91 -17.78
CA SER A 411 7.56 -41.33 -18.12
C SER A 411 6.90 -42.09 -16.97
N ARG A 412 5.58 -41.95 -16.84
CA ARG A 412 4.69 -42.90 -16.13
C ARG A 412 3.24 -42.43 -16.26
N SER A 413 2.65 -42.70 -17.43
CA SER A 413 1.20 -42.75 -17.64
C SER A 413 0.93 -43.67 -18.82
N THR A 414 1.20 -44.95 -18.61
CA THR A 414 0.72 -46.06 -19.44
C THR A 414 0.07 -47.06 -18.49
N THR A 415 -1.20 -46.83 -18.17
CA THR A 415 -2.06 -47.89 -17.64
C THR A 415 -2.92 -48.37 -18.79
N THR A 416 -2.50 -49.52 -19.30
CA THR A 416 -3.17 -50.38 -20.25
C THR A 416 -4.49 -50.85 -19.63
N SER A 417 -5.63 -50.46 -20.21
CA SER A 417 -6.90 -51.19 -20.03
C SER A 417 -7.22 -51.92 -21.33
N ARG A 418 -7.30 -53.23 -21.19
CA ARG A 418 -7.45 -54.23 -22.25
C ARG A 418 -8.95 -54.42 -22.56
N ARG A 419 -9.24 -54.38 -23.85
CA ARG A 419 -10.55 -54.62 -24.49
C ARG A 419 -10.98 -56.10 -24.41
N PRO A 420 -12.28 -56.42 -24.53
CA PRO A 420 -12.70 -57.62 -25.24
C PRO A 420 -13.52 -57.30 -26.50
N ALA A 421 -13.47 -58.25 -27.43
CA ALA A 421 -13.77 -58.16 -28.85
C ALA A 421 -15.27 -58.25 -29.21
N GLY A 422 -15.59 -57.92 -30.48
CA GLY A 422 -16.81 -58.36 -31.19
C GLY A 422 -17.42 -57.31 -32.12
N ALA A 423 -17.21 -57.45 -33.43
CA ALA A 423 -17.98 -56.81 -34.52
C ALA A 423 -19.15 -57.75 -34.95
N PRO A 424 -20.09 -57.45 -35.90
CA PRO A 424 -19.99 -56.47 -37.01
C PRO A 424 -21.29 -55.77 -37.55
N THR A 425 -21.10 -54.97 -38.63
CA THR A 425 -21.96 -54.68 -39.82
C THR A 425 -23.08 -53.59 -39.85
N THR A 426 -22.74 -52.42 -40.47
CA THR A 426 -23.33 -51.67 -41.65
C THR A 426 -24.85 -51.26 -41.76
N PRO A 427 -25.29 -50.34 -42.68
CA PRO A 427 -24.81 -48.98 -43.06
C PRO A 427 -25.93 -47.89 -43.38
N GLY A 428 -25.61 -46.59 -43.25
CA GLY A 428 -26.09 -45.37 -44.02
C GLY A 428 -27.59 -45.01 -44.12
N PRO A 429 -28.01 -43.86 -44.76
CA PRO A 429 -27.32 -42.65 -45.27
C PRO A 429 -27.91 -41.29 -44.72
N SER A 430 -27.20 -40.14 -44.66
CA SER A 430 -26.90 -39.06 -45.65
C SER A 430 -28.03 -38.11 -46.11
N ALA A 431 -27.62 -36.84 -46.32
CA ALA A 431 -28.26 -35.65 -46.95
C ALA A 431 -29.15 -34.78 -46.03
N ALA A 432 -28.89 -33.50 -45.69
CA ALA A 432 -28.29 -32.30 -46.32
C ALA A 432 -29.30 -31.33 -46.97
N SER A 433 -28.99 -30.03 -46.82
CA SER A 433 -29.37 -28.83 -47.58
C SER A 433 -30.60 -27.95 -47.21
N ARG A 434 -30.24 -26.66 -47.04
CA ARG A 434 -30.95 -25.35 -46.95
C ARG A 434 -31.82 -25.04 -48.22
N PRO A 435 -32.48 -23.86 -48.45
CA PRO A 435 -32.29 -22.51 -47.86
C PRO A 435 -33.55 -21.60 -47.71
N SER A 436 -33.23 -20.35 -47.38
CA SER A 436 -33.98 -19.10 -47.16
C SER A 436 -35.02 -18.64 -48.21
N THR A 437 -36.01 -17.86 -47.74
CA THR A 437 -36.55 -16.56 -48.24
C THR A 437 -37.73 -16.24 -47.29
N GLY A 438 -37.95 -15.07 -46.70
CA GLY A 438 -37.95 -13.72 -47.25
C GLY A 438 -39.39 -13.20 -47.24
N THR A 439 -39.53 -11.92 -46.87
CA THR A 439 -40.70 -11.01 -47.08
C THR A 439 -41.68 -10.75 -45.93
N GLU A 440 -42.05 -9.47 -45.92
CA GLU A 440 -42.66 -8.60 -44.91
C GLU A 440 -44.15 -8.84 -44.66
N HIS A 441 -44.64 -8.43 -43.48
CA HIS A 441 -45.63 -7.34 -43.36
C HIS A 441 -46.04 -7.10 -41.90
N ARG A 442 -45.87 -5.84 -41.44
CA ARG A 442 -46.73 -5.18 -40.45
C ARG A 442 -48.02 -4.75 -41.19
N PRO A 443 -49.19 -4.54 -40.53
CA PRO A 443 -49.32 -3.65 -39.37
C PRO A 443 -50.40 -4.04 -38.32
N GLY A 444 -50.46 -3.27 -37.22
CA GLY A 444 -51.76 -2.89 -36.65
C GLY A 444 -52.08 -3.27 -35.19
N ARG A 445 -51.76 -2.33 -34.29
CA ARG A 445 -52.57 -1.75 -33.19
C ARG A 445 -53.28 -2.62 -32.12
N SER A 446 -53.19 -2.06 -30.90
CA SER A 446 -54.03 -2.23 -29.69
C SER A 446 -53.75 -3.52 -28.89
N LYS A 447 -53.43 -3.50 -27.60
CA LYS A 447 -53.57 -2.55 -26.49
C LYS A 447 -52.28 -2.43 -25.69
#